data_AF-A0A2D7KQ50-F1
#
_entry.id   AF-A0A2D7KQ50-F1
#
_cell.length_a   1.000
_cell.length_b   1.000
_cell.length_c   1.000
_cell.angle_alpha   90.00
_cell.angle_beta   90.00
_cell.angle_gamma   90.00
#
_symmetry.space_group_name_H-M   'P 1'
#
loop_
_entity.id
_entity.type
_entity.pdbx_description
1 polymer ?
#
loop_
_entity_poly.entity_id
_entity_poly.type
_entity_poly.pdbx_seq_one_letter_code
_entity_poly.pdbx_strand_id
1 'polypeptide(L)' 'MSALRAAGWIGVVVATPFFLWAPLGFIGLVPSMIDVFGVVGLRIPAGVTISGLLLAAVGFYED' A
#
# COMPACT_ATOMS: atom_id res chain seq x y z
N MET A 1 -10.62 -16.41 14.07
CA MET A 1 -10.60 -15.30 13.09
C MET A 1 -11.14 -15.84 11.77
N SER A 2 -12.09 -15.16 11.14
CA SER A 2 -12.55 -15.53 9.78
C SER A 2 -11.40 -15.34 8.78
N ALA A 3 -11.32 -16.20 7.77
CA ALA A 3 -10.30 -16.13 6.73
C ALA A 3 -10.32 -14.78 5.99
N LEU A 4 -11.51 -14.21 5.78
CA LEU A 4 -11.70 -12.86 5.21
C LEU A 4 -11.07 -11.78 6.08
N ARG A 5 -11.27 -11.87 7.40
CA ARG A 5 -10.73 -10.90 8.34
C ARG A 5 -9.20 -10.95 8.42
N ALA A 6 -8.62 -12.15 8.32
CA ALA A 6 -7.18 -12.32 8.20
C ALA A 6 -6.65 -11.70 6.89
N ALA A 7 -7.33 -11.92 5.77
CA ALA A 7 -7.01 -11.29 4.49
C ALA A 7 -7.09 -9.77 4.57
N GLY A 8 -8.09 -9.22 5.28
CA GLY A 8 -8.24 -7.80 5.51
C GLY A 8 -7.02 -7.18 6.19
N TRP A 9 -6.58 -7.78 7.30
CA TRP A 9 -5.38 -7.36 8.02
C TRP A 9 -4.09 -7.53 7.21
N ILE A 10 -3.97 -8.61 6.41
CA ILE A 10 -2.84 -8.78 5.49
C ILE A 10 -2.80 -7.62 4.48
N GLY A 11 -3.96 -7.25 3.92
CA GLY A 11 -4.07 -6.12 3.00
C GLY A 11 -3.58 -4.80 3.63
N VAL A 12 -3.98 -4.53 4.88
CA VAL A 12 -3.53 -3.37 5.65
C VAL A 12 -2.01 -3.38 5.86
N VAL A 13 -1.45 -4.51 6.27
CA VAL A 13 -0.01 -4.65 6.50
C VAL A 13 0.77 -4.43 5.20
N VAL A 14 0.28 -4.93 4.07
CA VAL A 14 0.91 -4.75 2.76
C VAL A 14 0.84 -3.28 2.29
N ALA A 15 -0.28 -2.59 2.53
CA ALA A 15 -0.45 -1.20 2.12
C ALA A 15 0.29 -0.19 3.01
N THR A 16 0.47 -0.50 4.31
CA THR A 16 1.01 0.44 5.31
C THR A 16 2.40 1.01 4.97
N PRO A 17 3.39 0.22 4.54
CA PRO A 17 4.72 0.74 4.19
C PRO A 17 4.66 1.81 3.08
N PHE A 18 3.81 1.59 2.07
CA PHE A 18 3.65 2.53 0.95
C PHE A 18 2.81 3.74 1.33
N PHE A 19 1.83 3.56 2.21
CA PHE A 19 1.10 4.67 2.82
C PHE A 19 2.03 5.57 3.63
N LEU A 20 2.99 5.01 4.38
CA LEU A 20 3.99 5.78 5.13
C LEU A 20 5.04 6.42 4.23
N TRP A 21 5.36 5.79 3.10
CA TRP A 21 6.30 6.37 2.12
C TRP A 21 5.78 7.71 1.58
N ALA A 22 4.49 7.85 1.27
CA ALA A 22 3.93 9.10 0.75
C ALA A 22 4.23 10.35 1.62
N PRO A 23 3.88 10.41 2.92
CA PRO A 23 4.19 11.56 3.78
C PRO A 23 5.69 11.70 4.03
N LEU A 24 6.44 10.60 4.16
CA LEU A 24 7.90 10.66 4.31
C LEU A 24 8.59 11.26 3.06
N GLY A 25 8.05 10.97 1.88
CA GLY A 25 8.48 11.57 0.62
C GLY A 25 8.13 13.05 0.54
N PHE A 26 6.98 13.45 1.08
CA PHE A 26 6.54 14.85 1.10
C PHE A 26 7.45 15.74 1.97
N ILE A 27 8.00 15.21 3.07
CA ILE A 27 8.95 15.93 3.94
C ILE A 27 10.41 15.73 3.54
N GLY A 28 10.68 15.07 2.41
CA GLY A 28 12.02 14.89 1.85
C GLY A 28 12.92 13.90 2.62
N LEU A 29 12.36 13.05 3.49
CA LEU A 29 13.13 12.03 4.23
C LEU A 29 13.47 10.79 3.37
N VAL A 30 12.66 10.54 2.34
CA VAL A 30 12.89 9.50 1.32
C VAL A 30 12.57 10.09 -0.05
N PRO A 31 13.05 9.49 -1.15
CA PRO A 31 12.68 9.92 -2.49
C PRO A 31 11.15 9.96 -2.65
N SER A 32 10.63 11.09 -3.11
CA SER A 32 9.20 11.28 -3.36
C SER A 32 8.74 10.32 -4.44
N MET A 33 7.60 9.65 -4.26
CA MET A 33 7.01 8.84 -5.32
C MET A 33 6.77 9.65 -6.60
N ILE A 34 6.53 10.96 -6.50
CA ILE A 34 6.37 11.88 -7.65
C ILE A 34 7.69 12.07 -8.39
N ASP A 35 8.81 12.19 -7.68
CA ASP A 35 10.14 12.30 -8.30
C ASP A 35 10.61 10.97 -8.89
N VAL A 36 10.04 9.86 -8.40
CA VAL A 36 10.35 8.51 -8.88
C VAL A 36 9.43 8.08 -10.04
N PHE A 37 8.38 8.85 -10.36
CA PHE A 37 7.58 8.72 -11.59
C PHE A 37 8.48 9.01 -12.81
N GLY A 38 9.14 7.96 -13.31
CA GLY A 38 10.11 8.06 -14.41
C GLY A 38 11.26 7.05 -14.30
N VAL A 39 11.50 6.50 -13.11
CA VAL A 39 12.51 5.47 -12.88
C VAL A 39 11.96 4.09 -13.27
N VAL A 40 12.66 3.40 -14.17
CA VAL A 40 12.31 2.05 -14.63
C VAL A 40 12.37 1.09 -13.43
N GLY A 41 11.23 0.49 -13.06
CA GLY A 41 11.12 -0.48 -11.97
C GLY A 41 10.15 -0.10 -10.83
N LEU A 42 9.74 1.16 -10.71
CA LEU A 42 8.91 1.64 -9.60
C LEU A 42 7.38 1.58 -9.79
N ARG A 43 6.92 0.96 -10.87
CA ARG A 43 5.49 0.66 -11.09
C ARG A 43 4.97 -0.39 -10.10
N ILE A 44 5.88 -1.23 -9.61
CA ILE A 44 5.60 -2.36 -8.71
C ILE A 44 5.07 -1.88 -7.34
N PRO A 45 5.72 -0.92 -6.64
CA PRO A 45 5.22 -0.28 -5.42
C PRO A 45 3.74 0.14 -5.47
N ALA A 46 3.34 0.86 -6.52
CA ALA A 46 1.97 1.34 -6.67
C ALA A 46 0.99 0.17 -6.84
N GLY A 47 1.33 -0.83 -7.66
CA GLY A 47 0.53 -2.04 -7.84
C GLY A 47 0.35 -2.82 -6.54
N VAL A 48 1.43 -3.03 -5.77
CA VAL A 48 1.38 -3.72 -4.47
C VAL A 48 0.47 -2.99 -3.48
N THR A 49 0.56 -1.65 -3.45
CA THR A 49 -0.29 -0.83 -2.58
C THR A 49 -1.77 -0.99 -2.93
N ILE A 50 -2.11 -0.89 -4.21
CA ILE A 50 -3.50 -1.02 -4.68
C ILE A 50 -4.04 -2.42 -4.38
N SER A 51 -3.26 -3.48 -4.66
CA SER A 51 -3.65 -4.86 -4.33
C SER A 51 -3.87 -5.05 -2.83
N GLY A 52 -3.01 -4.48 -1.97
CA GLY A 52 -3.19 -4.53 -0.52
C GLY A 52 -4.45 -3.81 -0.05
N LEU A 53 -4.74 -2.62 -0.59
CA LEU A 53 -5.96 -1.87 -0.29
C LEU A 53 -7.23 -2.59 -0.75
N LEU A 54 -7.21 -3.21 -1.93
CA LEU A 54 -8.32 -4.01 -2.43
C LEU A 54 -8.55 -5.27 -1.57
N LEU A 55 -7.47 -5.94 -1.15
CA LEU A 55 -7.55 -7.08 -0.25
C LEU A 55 -8.12 -6.68 1.12
N ALA A 56 -7.73 -5.51 1.64
CA ALA A 56 -8.28 -4.93 2.85
C ALA A 56 -9.78 -4.65 2.71
N ALA A 57 -10.18 -3.99 1.62
CA ALA A 57 -11.58 -3.65 1.35
C ALA A 57 -12.47 -4.90 1.24
N VAL A 58 -12.01 -5.97 0.58
CA VAL A 58 -12.73 -7.24 0.50
C VAL A 58 -12.78 -7.95 1.86
N GLY A 59 -11.68 -7.95 2.60
CA GLY A 59 -11.59 -8.63 3.89
C GLY A 59 -12.45 -8.01 5.01
N PHE A 60 -12.79 -6.72 4.88
CA PHE A 60 -13.62 -5.97 5.83
C PHE A 60 -14.99 -5.55 5.25
N TYR A 61 -15.42 -6.11 4.12
CA TYR A 61 -16.65 -5.69 3.43
C TYR A 61 -17.94 -5.90 4.23
N GLU A 62 -17.99 -6.93 5.10
CA GLU A 62 -19.18 -7.30 5.89
C GLU A 62 -18.94 -7.23 7.42
N ASP A 63 -17.82 -6.65 7.85
CA ASP A 63 -17.51 -6.42 9.28
C ASP A 63 -18.20 -5.16 9.84
#